data_AF-A0A163JC99-F1
#
_entry.id   AF-A0A163JC99-F1
#
_cell.length_a   1.000
_cell.length_b   1.000
_cell.length_c   1.000
_cell.angle_alpha   90.00
_cell.angle_beta   90.00
_cell.angle_gamma   90.00
#
_symmetry.space_group_name_H-M   'P 1'
#
loop_
_entity.id
_entity.type
_entity.pdbx_description
1 polymer ?
#
loop_
_entity_poly.entity_id
_entity_poly.type
_entity_poly.pdbx_seq_one_letter_code
_entity_poly.pdbx_strand_id
1 'polypeptide(L)'
;MPHSFGLRARTRHMFSRNFREHGAIPLSTYLKTYKVGDIVDIKANAACRQEFLDRVKENAQKKIDARAAGINVNLKRIPVQPRTARHVSTADNVPQTITAIPYETLL
;
A
#
# COMPACT_ATOMS: atom_id res chain seq x y z
N MET A 1 -40.18 17.32 -6.39
CA MET A 1 -39.31 16.95 -5.25
C MET A 1 -37.93 17.57 -5.48
N PRO A 2 -37.33 18.29 -4.52
CA PRO A 2 -36.00 18.84 -4.71
C PRO A 2 -35.00 17.68 -4.81
N HIS A 3 -34.30 17.58 -5.94
CA HIS A 3 -33.20 16.63 -6.10
C HIS A 3 -31.88 17.31 -5.68
N SER A 4 -31.03 16.58 -4.96
CA SER A 4 -29.69 17.04 -4.63
C SER A 4 -28.72 16.65 -5.76
N PHE A 5 -28.07 17.66 -6.36
CA PHE A 5 -27.12 17.51 -7.47
C PHE A 5 -25.67 17.65 -7.00
N GLY A 6 -25.34 17.07 -5.83
CA GLY A 6 -23.97 17.07 -5.35
C GLY A 6 -23.03 16.29 -6.25
N LEU A 7 -21.72 16.55 -6.13
CA LEU A 7 -20.64 15.92 -6.92
C LEU A 7 -20.63 14.38 -6.94
N ARG A 8 -21.24 13.72 -5.95
CA ARG A 8 -21.39 12.26 -5.85
C ARG A 8 -22.86 11.81 -5.76
N ALA A 9 -23.78 12.66 -6.19
CA ALA A 9 -25.18 12.27 -6.30
C ALA A 9 -25.31 11.14 -7.33
N ARG A 10 -26.21 10.18 -7.06
CA ARG A 10 -26.52 9.04 -7.94
C ARG A 10 -25.37 8.04 -8.19
N THR A 11 -24.27 8.07 -7.42
CA THR A 11 -23.12 7.15 -7.60
C THR A 11 -23.03 6.03 -6.56
N ARG A 12 -24.14 5.66 -5.90
CA ARG A 12 -24.15 4.67 -4.79
C ARG A 12 -23.51 3.33 -5.18
N HIS A 13 -23.97 2.75 -6.28
CA HIS A 13 -23.48 1.45 -6.79
C HIS A 13 -22.23 1.60 -7.67
N MET A 14 -22.03 2.76 -8.30
CA MET A 14 -20.89 3.01 -9.17
C MET A 14 -19.56 3.02 -8.42
N PHE A 15 -19.55 3.51 -7.17
CA PHE A 15 -18.35 3.54 -6.33
C PHE A 15 -18.32 2.46 -5.25
N SER A 16 -19.31 1.56 -5.21
CA SER A 16 -19.26 0.42 -4.29
C SER A 16 -18.19 -0.57 -4.74
N ARG A 17 -17.48 -1.17 -3.78
CA ARG A 17 -16.54 -2.27 -4.04
C ARG A 17 -17.33 -3.52 -4.45
N ASN A 18 -16.73 -4.34 -5.31
CA ASN A 18 -17.31 -5.61 -5.69
C ASN A 18 -17.31 -6.58 -4.50
N PHE A 19 -18.14 -7.60 -4.60
CA PHE A 19 -18.23 -8.65 -3.59
C PHE A 19 -16.88 -9.33 -3.35
N ARG A 20 -16.50 -9.49 -2.07
CA ARG A 20 -15.21 -10.08 -1.63
C ARG A 20 -13.94 -9.38 -2.13
N GLU A 21 -14.07 -8.20 -2.73
CA GLU A 21 -12.95 -7.34 -3.10
C GLU A 21 -12.83 -6.15 -2.13
N HIS A 22 -13.21 -6.29 -0.86
CA HIS A 22 -13.02 -5.20 0.11
C HIS A 22 -11.59 -5.17 0.65
N GLY A 23 -11.13 -4.00 1.11
CA GLY A 23 -9.82 -3.84 1.74
C GLY A 23 -8.77 -3.16 0.87
N ALA A 24 -7.51 -3.50 1.13
CA ALA A 24 -6.35 -2.85 0.50
C ALA A 24 -6.27 -3.09 -1.01
N ILE A 25 -5.76 -2.11 -1.73
CA ILE A 25 -5.56 -2.19 -3.18
C ILE A 25 -4.25 -2.94 -3.45
N PRO A 26 -4.20 -3.85 -4.44
CA PRO A 26 -2.97 -4.52 -4.81
C PRO A 26 -1.90 -3.53 -5.29
N LEU A 27 -0.64 -3.81 -4.97
CA LEU A 27 0.50 -2.94 -5.32
C LEU A 27 0.69 -2.74 -6.83
N SER A 28 0.22 -3.67 -7.65
CA SER A 28 0.28 -3.56 -9.12
C SER A 28 -0.40 -2.30 -9.65
N THR A 29 -1.45 -1.80 -8.98
CA THR A 29 -2.13 -0.56 -9.38
C THR A 29 -1.20 0.65 -9.23
N TYR A 30 -0.34 0.67 -8.23
CA TYR A 30 0.59 1.78 -7.97
C TYR A 30 1.90 1.68 -8.77
N LEU A 31 2.34 0.46 -9.06
CA LEU A 31 3.62 0.21 -9.74
C LEU A 31 3.49 0.21 -11.28
N LYS A 32 2.27 0.28 -11.81
CA LYS A 32 2.04 0.36 -13.25
C LYS A 32 2.54 1.71 -13.78
N THR A 33 3.53 1.66 -14.66
CA THR A 33 4.13 2.86 -15.28
C THR A 33 3.27 3.29 -16.46
N TYR A 34 2.94 4.59 -16.55
CA TYR A 34 2.22 5.20 -17.67
C TYR A 34 3.12 6.22 -18.36
N LYS A 35 3.03 6.29 -19.69
CA LYS A 35 3.76 7.24 -20.53
C LYS A 35 2.78 8.15 -21.27
N VAL A 36 3.29 9.29 -21.74
CA VAL A 36 2.48 10.22 -22.54
C VAL A 36 2.05 9.52 -23.84
N GLY A 37 0.75 9.54 -24.12
CA GLY A 37 0.17 8.87 -25.29
C GLY A 37 -0.47 7.51 -25.00
N ASP A 38 -0.29 6.96 -23.79
CA ASP A 38 -0.97 5.72 -23.40
C ASP A 38 -2.49 5.96 -23.23
N ILE A 39 -3.31 5.09 -23.82
CA ILE A 39 -4.77 5.10 -23.63
C ILE A 39 -5.08 4.41 -22.30
N VAL A 40 -5.80 5.11 -21.42
CA VAL A 40 -6.14 4.62 -20.07
C VAL A 40 -7.64 4.70 -19.78
N ASP A 41 -8.15 3.69 -19.09
CA ASP A 41 -9.52 3.68 -18.58
C ASP A 41 -9.60 4.33 -17.20
N ILE A 42 -10.62 5.17 -16.98
CA ILE A 42 -10.85 5.82 -15.69
C ILE A 42 -11.95 5.06 -14.94
N LYS A 43 -11.53 4.28 -13.94
CA LYS A 43 -12.43 3.60 -12.99
C LYS A 43 -12.08 3.98 -11.55
N ALA A 44 -13.02 4.60 -10.85
CA ALA A 44 -12.81 5.01 -9.47
C ALA A 44 -12.76 3.79 -8.54
N ASN A 45 -11.72 3.72 -7.71
CA ASN A 45 -11.61 2.75 -6.63
C ASN A 45 -11.75 3.47 -5.28
N ALA A 46 -12.82 3.17 -4.53
CA ALA A 46 -13.10 3.80 -3.24
C ALA A 46 -12.02 3.52 -2.17
N ALA A 47 -11.27 2.42 -2.28
CA ALA A 47 -10.26 2.04 -1.30
C ALA A 47 -9.06 3.00 -1.25
N CYS A 48 -8.71 3.69 -2.35
CA CYS A 48 -7.61 4.68 -2.37
C CYS A 48 -7.89 5.83 -1.39
N ARG A 49 -9.15 6.28 -1.32
CA ARG A 49 -9.55 7.37 -0.42
C ARG A 49 -9.68 6.89 1.01
N GLN A 50 -10.13 5.66 1.20
CA GLN A 50 -10.29 5.07 2.53
C GLN A 50 -8.95 5.01 3.26
N GLU A 51 -7.90 4.49 2.62
CA GLU A 51 -6.54 4.44 3.17
C GLU A 51 -6.03 5.83 3.59
N PHE A 52 -6.29 6.86 2.77
CA PHE A 52 -5.94 8.23 3.09
C PHE A 52 -6.67 8.74 4.35
N LEU A 53 -7.98 8.49 4.46
CA LEU A 53 -8.78 8.94 5.59
C LEU A 53 -8.37 8.23 6.89
N ASP A 54 -8.09 6.94 6.82
CA ASP A 54 -7.64 6.15 7.98
C ASP A 54 -6.28 6.66 8.47
N ARG A 55 -5.34 6.95 7.56
CA ARG A 55 -4.06 7.58 7.89
C ARG A 55 -4.21 8.97 8.50
N VAL A 56 -5.18 9.78 8.05
CA VAL A 56 -5.45 11.10 8.65
C VAL A 56 -5.89 10.96 10.10
N LYS A 57 -6.78 10.00 10.39
CA LYS A 57 -7.23 9.71 11.77
C LYS A 57 -6.09 9.20 12.64
N GLU A 58 -5.31 8.24 12.15
CA GLU A 58 -4.15 7.71 12.87
C GLU A 58 -3.09 8.78 13.17
N ASN A 59 -2.80 9.66 12.20
CA ASN A 59 -1.84 10.74 12.39
C ASN A 59 -2.34 11.77 13.42
N ALA A 60 -3.65 12.04 13.44
CA ALA A 60 -4.24 12.90 14.46
C ALA A 60 -4.09 12.29 15.86
N GLN A 61 -4.36 11.00 16.00
CA GLN A 61 -4.18 10.27 17.27
C GLN A 61 -2.72 10.30 17.73
N LYS A 62 -1.77 9.93 16.85
CA LYS A 62 -0.33 9.97 17.14
C LYS A 62 0.15 11.35 17.58
N LYS A 63 -0.43 12.43 17.02
CA LYS A 63 -0.09 13.81 17.41
C LYS A 63 -0.58 14.13 18.82
N ILE A 64 -1.78 13.67 19.20
CA ILE A 64 -2.33 13.85 20.54
C ILE A 64 -1.49 13.06 21.55
N ASP A 65 -1.21 11.79 21.27
CA ASP A 65 -0.45 10.90 22.15
C ASP A 65 0.98 11.41 22.34
N ALA A 66 1.64 11.84 21.26
CA ALA A 66 2.99 12.40 21.32
C ALA A 66 3.05 13.70 22.12
N ARG A 67 2.01 14.55 22.01
CA ARG A 67 1.88 15.77 22.81
C ARG A 67 1.69 15.44 24.30
N ALA A 68 0.89 14.42 24.62
CA ALA A 68 0.70 13.96 26.00
C ALA A 68 1.98 13.35 26.59
N ALA A 69 2.75 12.61 25.78
CA ALA A 69 4.02 12.01 26.18
C ALA A 69 5.20 13.00 26.17
N GLY A 70 5.04 14.21 25.60
CA GLY A 70 6.12 15.19 25.43
C GLY A 70 7.17 14.81 24.39
N ILE A 71 6.85 13.89 23.47
CA ILE A 71 7.76 13.36 22.44
C ILE A 71 7.45 14.03 21.10
N ASN A 72 8.48 14.28 20.29
CA ASN A 72 8.30 14.71 18.90
C ASN A 72 8.09 13.51 17.97
N VAL A 73 7.03 13.53 17.16
CA VAL A 73 6.71 12.46 16.19
C VAL A 73 6.84 12.94 14.75
N ASN A 74 7.48 12.14 13.89
CA ASN A 74 7.51 12.38 12.45
C ASN A 74 6.27 11.76 11.77
N LEU A 75 5.38 12.59 11.23
CA LEU A 75 4.15 12.15 10.56
C LEU A 75 4.32 11.98 9.03
N LYS A 76 5.47 12.38 8.48
CA LYS A 76 5.77 12.24 7.06
C LYS A 76 6.19 10.81 6.75
N ARG A 77 5.69 10.28 5.63
CA ARG A 77 6.15 8.98 5.10
C ARG A 77 7.56 9.16 4.54
N ILE A 78 8.44 8.22 4.85
CA ILE A 78 9.81 8.17 4.31
C ILE A 78 9.91 7.02 3.30
N PRO A 79 10.76 7.15 2.27
CA PRO A 79 11.06 6.02 1.39
C PRO A 79 11.81 4.94 2.16
N VAL A 80 11.82 3.72 1.60
CA VAL A 80 12.57 2.59 2.14
C VAL A 80 14.04 2.99 2.30
N GLN A 81 14.55 2.87 3.53
CA GLN A 81 15.95 3.17 3.84
C GLN A 81 16.85 1.95 3.60
N PRO A 82 18.17 2.14 3.44
CA PRO A 82 19.12 1.04 3.44
C PRO A 82 18.94 0.16 4.68
N ARG A 83 19.07 -1.15 4.51
CA ARG A 83 18.97 -2.09 5.63
C ARG A 83 20.08 -1.81 6.63
N THR A 84 19.72 -1.75 7.91
CA THR A 84 20.69 -1.59 9.01
C THR A 84 21.53 -2.86 9.19
N ALA A 85 22.67 -2.72 9.84
CA ALA A 85 23.50 -3.87 10.23
C ALA A 85 22.70 -4.79 11.17
N ARG A 86 22.84 -6.11 10.98
CA ARG A 86 22.25 -7.14 11.84
C ARG A 86 23.17 -8.34 11.96
N HIS A 87 23.14 -9.01 13.12
CA HIS A 87 23.83 -10.28 13.33
C HIS A 87 22.92 -11.44 12.86
N VAL A 88 23.48 -12.38 12.10
CA VAL A 88 22.78 -13.61 11.70
C VAL A 88 23.37 -14.76 12.50
N SER A 89 22.55 -15.41 13.34
CA SER A 89 22.98 -16.58 14.12
C SER A 89 23.01 -17.84 13.24
N THR A 90 24.01 -18.68 13.46
CA THR A 90 24.16 -20.01 12.82
C THR A 90 23.71 -21.16 13.71
N ALA A 91 23.14 -20.89 14.90
CA ALA A 91 22.76 -21.92 15.87
C ALA A 91 21.78 -22.95 15.30
N ASP A 92 20.69 -22.49 14.67
CA ASP A 92 19.67 -23.33 14.01
C ASP A 92 19.63 -23.11 12.49
N ASN A 93 20.67 -22.47 11.94
CA ASN A 93 20.74 -22.07 10.54
C ASN A 93 22.15 -22.34 9.99
N VAL A 94 22.48 -23.63 9.89
CA VAL A 94 23.76 -24.08 9.34
C VAL A 94 23.81 -23.69 7.85
N PRO A 95 24.87 -22.98 7.40
CA PRO A 95 24.98 -22.60 6.00
C PRO A 95 24.98 -23.83 5.08
N GLN A 96 24.05 -23.86 4.14
CA GLN A 96 24.00 -24.90 3.12
C GLN A 96 24.97 -24.56 1.98
N THR A 97 25.88 -25.49 1.69
CA THR A 97 26.78 -25.38 0.53
C THR A 97 26.03 -25.79 -0.73
N ILE A 98 26.06 -24.94 -1.76
CA ILE A 98 25.42 -25.18 -3.06
C ILE A 98 26.52 -25.25 -4.12
N THR A 99 26.39 -26.17 -5.08
CA THR A 99 27.30 -26.32 -6.22
C THR A 99 26.57 -26.02 -7.52
N ALA A 100 27.32 -25.63 -8.55
CA ALA A 100 26.76 -25.42 -9.88
C ALA A 100 26.18 -26.74 -10.41
N ILE A 101 24.96 -26.67 -10.93
CA ILE A 101 24.30 -27.83 -11.55
C ILE A 101 24.86 -28.00 -12.97
N PRO A 102 25.24 -29.21 -13.39
CA PRO A 102 25.69 -29.47 -14.75
C PRO A 102 24.58 -29.22 -15.78
N TYR A 103 24.97 -28.95 -17.03
CA TYR A 103 24.03 -28.86 -18.15
C TYR A 103 23.46 -30.24 -18.45
N GLU A 104 22.14 -30.37 -18.45
CA GLU A 104 21.43 -31.59 -18.82
C GLU A 104 20.34 -31.25 -19.86
N THR A 105 20.18 -32.12 -20.85
CA THR A 105 19.17 -31.98 -21.92
C THR A 105 17.87 -32.69 -21.60
N LEU A 106 17.59 -32.97 -20.32
CA LEU A 106 16.42 -33.74 -19.91
C LEU A 106 15.12 -32.94 -20.19
N LEU A 107 14.29 -33.52 -21.06
CA LEU A 107 12.86 -33.26 -21.23
C LEU A 107 12.06 -33.86 -20.08
#